data_AF-A0A958Y9Q3-F1
#
_entry.id   AF-A0A958Y9Q3-F1
#
_cell.length_a   1.000
_cell.length_b   1.000
_cell.length_c   1.000
_cell.angle_alpha   90.00
_cell.angle_beta   90.00
_cell.angle_gamma   90.00
#
_symmetry.space_group_name_H-M   'P 1'
#
loop_
_entity.id
_entity.type
_entity.pdbx_description
1 polymer ?
#
loop_
_entity_poly.entity_id
_entity_poly.type
_entity_poly.pdbx_seq_one_letter_code
_entity_poly.pdbx_strand_id
1 'polypeptide(L)' 'MVLNNIEKLLEKYENGETSIKEEQQLKSYFSQETVPPHLEMYKPMFTYFLQNEQEQFTKDVPLKSKARFNLNYK' A
#
# COMPACT_ATOMS: atom_id res chain seq x y z
N MET A 1 13.30 -24.72 7.52
CA MET A 1 13.88 -23.50 8.13
C MET A 1 13.49 -22.26 7.30
N VAL A 2 12.20 -21.95 7.16
CA VAL A 2 11.70 -20.79 6.36
C VAL A 2 10.74 -19.92 7.19
N LEU A 3 9.99 -20.50 8.14
CA LEU A 3 9.10 -19.75 9.04
C LEU A 3 9.84 -18.67 9.87
N ASN A 4 11.00 -18.99 10.42
CA ASN A 4 11.75 -18.06 11.28
C ASN A 4 12.14 -16.75 10.60
N ASN A 5 12.27 -16.74 9.26
CA ASN A 5 12.67 -15.52 8.55
C ASN A 5 11.51 -14.53 8.41
N ILE A 6 10.27 -15.02 8.23
CA ILE A 6 9.08 -14.16 8.13
C ILE A 6 8.71 -13.60 9.50
N GLU A 7 8.73 -14.43 10.55
CA GLU A 7 8.47 -13.97 11.93
C GLU A 7 9.47 -12.89 12.34
N LYS A 8 10.76 -13.08 12.04
CA LYS A 8 11.79 -12.07 12.31
C LYS A 8 11.62 -10.80 11.46
N LEU A 9 11.16 -10.93 10.22
CA LEU A 9 10.84 -9.76 9.39
C LEU A 9 9.64 -8.99 9.96
N LEU A 10 8.66 -9.70 10.50
CA LEU A 10 7.48 -9.12 11.09
C LEU A 10 7.82 -8.36 12.38
N GLU A 11 8.67 -8.93 13.23
CA GLU A 11 9.19 -8.23 14.41
C GLU A 11 9.90 -6.92 14.02
N LYS A 12 10.73 -6.95 12.98
CA LYS A 12 11.34 -5.72 12.44
C LYS A 12 10.31 -4.74 11.89
N TYR A 13 9.25 -5.24 11.24
CA TYR A 13 8.18 -4.41 10.68
C TYR A 13 7.45 -3.68 11.80
N GLU A 14 7.14 -4.37 12.90
CA GLU A 14 6.56 -3.76 14.10
C GLU A 14 7.48 -2.73 14.75
N ASN A 15 8.80 -2.95 14.69
CA ASN A 15 9.80 -1.99 15.14
C ASN A 15 10.07 -0.84 14.13
N GLY A 16 9.49 -0.88 12.93
CA GLY A 16 9.71 0.12 11.88
C GLY A 16 11.12 0.08 11.26
N GLU A 17 11.82 -1.06 11.35
CA GLU A 17 13.19 -1.25 10.85
C GLU A 17 13.25 -1.98 9.50
N THR A 18 12.10 -2.26 8.87
CA THR A 18 12.05 -2.96 7.59
C THR A 18 12.48 -2.09 6.42
N SER A 19 13.14 -2.74 5.45
CA SER A 19 13.42 -2.18 4.14
C SER A 19 12.29 -2.45 3.15
N ILE A 20 12.19 -1.64 2.09
CA ILE A 20 11.22 -1.82 0.99
C ILE A 20 11.25 -3.24 0.41
N LYS A 21 12.44 -3.85 0.29
CA LYS A 21 12.58 -5.23 -0.21
C LYS A 21 12.00 -6.27 0.75
N GLU A 22 12.17 -6.06 2.06
CA GLU A 22 11.63 -6.92 3.11
C GLU A 22 10.10 -6.81 3.13
N GLU A 23 9.55 -5.60 2.99
CA GLU A 23 8.10 -5.39 2.90
C GLU A 23 7.48 -6.02 1.65
N GLN A 24 8.17 -5.97 0.51
CA GLN A 24 7.73 -6.69 -0.70
C GLN A 24 7.67 -8.20 -0.46
N GLN A 25 8.64 -8.74 0.29
CA GLN A 25 8.67 -10.15 0.64
C GLN A 25 7.53 -10.51 1.61
N LEU A 26 7.25 -9.68 2.62
CA LEU A 26 6.06 -9.84 3.49
C LEU A 26 4.78 -9.80 2.66
N LYS A 27 4.62 -8.80 1.78
CA LYS A 27 3.44 -8.69 0.91
C LYS A 27 3.25 -9.94 0.04
N SER A 28 4.34 -10.45 -0.56
CA SER A 28 4.30 -11.67 -1.37
C SER A 28 3.98 -12.92 -0.54
N TYR A 29 4.50 -13.00 0.69
CA TYR A 29 4.20 -14.09 1.63
C TYR A 29 2.72 -14.07 2.05
N PHE A 30 2.20 -12.94 2.48
CA PHE A 30 0.80 -12.78 2.92
C PHE A 30 -0.22 -12.84 1.78
N SER A 31 0.23 -12.69 0.53
CA SER A 31 -0.59 -12.95 -0.66
C SER A 31 -0.82 -14.44 -0.90
N GLN A 32 -0.08 -15.33 -0.25
CA GLN A 32 -0.28 -16.78 -0.35
C GLN A 32 -1.41 -17.25 0.57
N GLU A 33 -2.02 -18.39 0.22
CA GLU A 33 -3.19 -18.91 0.93
C GLU A 33 -2.83 -19.60 2.26
N THR A 34 -1.61 -20.15 2.37
CA THR A 34 -1.12 -20.91 3.52
C THR A 34 -0.33 -20.05 4.51
N VAL A 35 -1.00 -19.15 5.21
CA VAL A 35 -0.42 -18.33 6.30
C VAL A 35 -0.75 -18.98 7.66
N PRO A 36 0.20 -19.07 8.61
CA PRO A 36 -0.06 -19.60 9.95
C PRO A 36 -1.16 -18.82 10.70
N PRO A 37 -1.92 -19.46 11.61
CA PRO A 37 -3.02 -18.82 12.33
C PRO A 37 -2.63 -17.55 13.11
N HIS A 38 -1.42 -17.53 13.68
CA HIS A 38 -0.91 -16.36 14.40
C HIS A 38 -0.52 -15.19 13.48
N LEU A 39 -0.38 -15.45 12.18
CA LEU A 39 -0.05 -14.46 11.15
C LEU A 39 -1.26 -14.05 10.32
N GLU A 40 -2.37 -14.77 10.39
CA GLU A 40 -3.61 -14.44 9.66
C GLU A 40 -4.12 -13.03 9.98
N MET A 41 -3.90 -12.54 11.21
CA MET A 41 -4.28 -11.18 11.60
C MET A 41 -3.57 -10.08 10.79
N TYR A 42 -2.36 -10.36 10.29
CA TYR A 42 -1.58 -9.42 9.47
C TYR A 42 -1.94 -9.50 7.99
N LYS A 43 -2.55 -10.61 7.53
CA LYS A 43 -2.99 -10.79 6.15
C LYS A 43 -3.79 -9.60 5.59
N PRO A 44 -4.85 -9.10 6.23
CA PRO A 44 -5.59 -7.95 5.72
C PRO A 44 -4.73 -6.68 5.57
N MET A 45 -3.69 -6.47 6.39
CA MET A 45 -2.81 -5.30 6.25
C MET A 45 -2.05 -5.30 4.92
N PHE A 46 -1.64 -6.48 4.46
CA PHE A 46 -0.85 -6.63 3.23
C PHE A 46 -1.73 -6.90 1.99
N THR A 47 -2.92 -7.47 2.14
CA THR A 47 -3.82 -7.79 1.03
C THR A 47 -4.84 -6.69 0.72
N TYR A 48 -5.17 -5.80 1.66
CA TYR A 48 -6.18 -4.76 1.44
C TYR A 48 -5.87 -3.86 0.24
N PHE A 49 -4.61 -3.42 0.11
CA PHE A 49 -4.20 -2.58 -1.02
C PHE A 49 -4.26 -3.31 -2.36
N LEU A 50 -3.95 -4.60 -2.40
CA LEU A 50 -4.05 -5.40 -3.63
C LEU A 50 -5.47 -5.43 -4.19
N GLN A 51 -6.48 -5.43 -3.31
CA GLN A 51 -7.89 -5.44 -3.71
C GLN A 51 -8.38 -4.04 -4.11
N ASN A 52 -7.93 -2.99 -3.41
CA ASN A 52 -8.37 -1.62 -3.65
C ASN A 52 -7.58 -0.85 -4.72
N GLU A 53 -6.45 -1.38 -5.22
CA GLU A 53 -5.75 -0.81 -6.39
C GLU A 53 -6.65 -0.73 -7.65
N GLN A 54 -7.78 -1.45 -7.68
CA GLN A 54 -8.77 -1.36 -8.75
C GLN A 54 -9.70 -0.15 -8.63
N GLU A 55 -9.77 0.51 -7.47
CA GLU A 55 -10.60 1.70 -7.27
C GLU A 55 -9.92 2.93 -7.88
N GLN A 56 -10.17 3.15 -9.17
CA GLN A 56 -9.77 4.37 -9.85
C GLN A 56 -10.85 5.44 -9.74
N PHE A 57 -10.48 6.63 -9.27
CA PHE A 57 -11.36 7.81 -9.32
C PHE A 57 -11.46 8.30 -10.77
N THR A 58 -12.47 7.81 -11.49
CA THR A 58 -12.72 8.14 -12.91
C THR A 58 -13.64 9.35 -13.11
N LYS A 59 -14.06 10.01 -12.02
CA LYS A 59 -15.00 11.12 -12.12
C LYS A 59 -14.28 12.36 -12.64
N ASP A 60 -14.77 12.86 -13.76
CA ASP A 60 -14.32 14.12 -14.35
C ASP A 60 -14.50 15.26 -13.32
N VAL A 61 -13.40 15.89 -12.91
CA VAL A 61 -13.43 17.02 -11.99
C VAL A 61 -13.62 18.27 -12.85
N PRO A 62 -14.78 18.97 -12.77
CA PRO A 62 -14.99 20.16 -13.57
C PRO A 62 -14.08 21.29 -13.08
N LEU A 63 -12.89 21.38 -13.66
CA LEU A 63 -11.94 22.45 -13.42
C LEU A 63 -12.44 23.70 -14.15
N LYS A 64 -13.07 24.62 -13.40
CA LYS A 64 -13.31 25.98 -13.89
C LYS A 64 -11.97 26.72 -13.94
N SER A 65 -11.22 26.55 -15.03
CA SER A 65 -10.04 27.38 -15.29
C SER A 65 -10.51 28.84 -15.40
N LYS A 66 -10.05 29.71 -14.49
CA LYS A 66 -10.33 31.15 -14.59
C LYS A 66 -9.78 31.67 -15.92
N ALA A 67 -10.65 32.33 -16.69
CA ALA A 67 -10.24 33.07 -17.88
C ALA A 67 -9.17 34.11 -17.49
N ARG A 68 -8.15 34.24 -18.34
CA ARG A 68 -7.05 35.20 -18.14
C ARG A 68 -7.64 36.61 -18.10
N PHE A 69 -7.52 37.29 -16.96
CA PHE A 69 -7.86 38.71 -16.86
C PHE A 69 -6.83 39.50 -17.67
N ASN A 70 -7.22 40.01 -18.86
CA ASN A 70 -6.43 40.98 -19.60
C ASN A 70 -6.62 42.36 -18.94
N LEU A 71 -5.70 42.73 -18.05
CA LEU A 71 -5.62 44.08 -17.50
C LEU A 71 -4.90 44.97 -18.53
N ASN A 72 -5.68 45.64 -19.38
CA ASN A 72 -5.18 46.77 -20.18
C ASN A 72 -5.19 48.01 -19.29
N TYR A 73 -4.01 48.39 -18.79
CA TYR A 73 -3.82 49.68 -18.14
C TYR A 73 -3.74 50.76 -19.22
N LYS A 74 -4.55 51.82 -19.06
CA LYS A 74 -4.53 53.05 -19.86
C LYS A 74 -3.62 54.09 -19.23
#